data_AF-A0A9D9L9H3-F1
#
_entry.id   AF-A0A9D9L9H3-F1
#
_cell.length_a   1.000
_cell.length_b   1.000
_cell.length_c   1.000
_cell.angle_alpha   90.00
_cell.angle_beta   90.00
_cell.angle_gamma   90.00
#
_symmetry.space_group_name_H-M   'P 1'
#
loop_
_entity.id
_entity.type
_entity.pdbx_description
1 polymer ?
#
loop_
_entity_poly.entity_id
_entity_poly.type
_entity_poly.pdbx_seq_one_letter_code
_entity_poly.pdbx_strand_id
1 'polypeptide(L)' 'MIAGLVYKEHRIHSARLASGLWVSIIVKLGAKKVMTKDSLTPAVSRVPGEYDSEDEAVGTARRYIDEDEKRLSAEAAV' A
#
# COMPACT_ATOMS: atom_id res chain seq x y z
N MET A 1 6.02 3.35 -17.82
CA MET A 1 4.63 3.07 -17.43
C MET A 1 4.68 2.19 -16.19
N ILE A 2 4.16 2.65 -15.05
CA ILE A 2 4.20 1.92 -13.78
C ILE A 2 3.14 0.82 -13.87
N ALA A 3 3.54 -0.39 -14.25
CA ALA A 3 2.68 -1.57 -14.17
C ALA A 3 2.49 -1.93 -12.69
N GLY A 4 1.52 -1.29 -12.05
CA GLY A 4 1.25 -1.50 -10.62
C GLY A 4 0.88 -2.96 -10.35
N LEU A 5 1.68 -3.64 -9.54
CA LEU A 5 1.45 -5.01 -9.08
C LEU A 5 0.21 -5.04 -8.18
N VAL A 6 -0.70 -5.99 -8.39
CA VAL A 6 -1.85 -6.19 -7.49
C VAL A 6 -1.57 -7.34 -6.52
N TYR A 7 -1.77 -7.11 -5.23
CA TYR A 7 -1.58 -8.06 -4.13
C TYR A 7 -2.70 -7.89 -3.11
N LYS A 8 -3.46 -8.97 -2.83
CA LYS A 8 -4.56 -8.99 -1.83
C LYS A 8 -5.51 -7.79 -1.93
N GLU A 9 -6.07 -7.55 -3.12
CA GLU A 9 -6.93 -6.37 -3.38
C GLU A 9 -6.25 -5.00 -3.20
N HIS A 10 -4.93 -4.94 -3.05
CA HIS A 10 -4.16 -3.71 -3.03
C HIS A 10 -3.30 -3.61 -4.28
N ARG A 11 -3.24 -2.43 -4.90
CA ARG A 11 -2.30 -2.11 -5.96
C ARG A 11 -1.06 -1.45 -5.36
N ILE A 12 0.09 -2.04 -5.59
CA ILE A 12 1.40 -1.53 -5.19
C ILE A 12 2.00 -0.76 -6.36
N HIS A 13 2.40 0.47 -6.08
CA HIS A 13 3.13 1.34 -6.98
C HIS A 13 4.53 1.58 -6.42
N SER A 14 5.54 1.09 -7.13
CA SER A 14 6.94 1.44 -6.90
C SER A 14 7.32 2.67 -7.73
N ALA A 15 8.12 3.55 -7.16
CA ALA A 15 8.70 4.68 -7.87
C ALA A 15 10.13 4.94 -7.40
N ARG A 16 11.01 5.29 -8.34
CA ARG A 16 12.39 5.71 -8.04
C ARG A 16 12.44 7.22 -7.85
N LEU A 17 13.01 7.65 -6.72
CA LEU A 17 13.21 9.05 -6.36
C LEU A 17 14.44 9.63 -7.06
N ALA A 18 14.55 10.97 -7.06
CA ALA A 18 15.73 11.68 -7.55
C ALA A 18 17.00 11.33 -6.75
N SER A 19 16.87 10.91 -5.50
CA SER A 19 17.97 10.38 -4.67
C SER A 19 18.51 9.03 -5.17
N GLY A 20 17.82 8.38 -6.10
CA GLY A 20 18.15 7.04 -6.60
C GLY A 20 17.48 5.91 -5.82
N LEU A 21 16.92 6.21 -4.63
CA LEU A 21 16.19 5.27 -3.77
C LEU A 21 14.77 5.01 -4.28
N TRP A 22 14.16 3.94 -3.79
CA TRP A 22 12.83 3.47 -4.16
C TRP A 22 11.82 3.69 -3.06
N VAL A 23 10.59 4.00 -3.43
CA VAL A 23 9.44 4.10 -2.52
C VAL A 23 8.29 3.27 -3.03
N SER A 24 7.44 2.83 -2.10
CA SER A 24 6.20 2.10 -2.41
C SER A 24 4.97 2.84 -1.90
N ILE A 25 3.96 2.93 -2.75
CA ILE A 25 2.63 3.45 -2.45
C ILE A 25 1.62 2.32 -2.67
N ILE A 26 0.75 2.09 -1.71
CA ILE A 26 -0.27 1.05 -1.73
C ILE A 26 -1.63 1.72 -1.93
N VAL A 27 -2.44 1.19 -2.85
CA VAL A 27 -3.81 1.64 -3.11
C VAL A 27 -4.77 0.48 -2.91
N LYS A 28 -5.73 0.58 -1.98
CA LYS A 28 -6.74 -0.48 -1.77
C LYS A 28 -7.81 -0.42 -2.85
N LEU A 29 -7.96 -1.49 -3.64
CA LEU A 29 -8.89 -1.61 -4.76
C LEU A 29 -10.30 -2.07 -4.36
N GLY A 30 -10.45 -2.72 -3.21
CA GLY A 30 -11.61 -3.57 -2.90
C GLY A 30 -12.72 -3.00 -2.00
N ALA A 31 -12.49 -1.97 -1.20
CA ALA A 31 -13.56 -1.48 -0.32
C ALA A 31 -14.41 -0.40 -1.03
N LYS A 32 -15.47 -0.81 -1.74
CA LYS A 32 -16.59 0.10 -2.06
C LYS A 32 -17.23 0.58 -0.75
N LYS A 33 -16.64 1.57 -0.08
CA LYS A 33 -17.37 2.35 0.94
C LYS A 33 -18.24 3.37 0.19
N VAL A 34 -19.48 3.53 0.65
CA VAL A 34 -20.38 4.59 0.17
C VAL A 34 -19.64 5.92 0.33
N MET A 35 -19.42 6.63 -0.79
CA MET A 35 -18.68 7.90 -0.76
C MET A 35 -19.48 8.92 0.06
N THR A 36 -18.92 9.35 1.19
CA THR A 36 -19.45 10.47 1.98
C THR A 36 -18.72 11.76 1.58
N LYS A 37 -19.32 12.91 1.89
CA LYS A 37 -18.78 14.25 1.60
C LYS A 37 -17.34 14.46 2.13
N ASP A 38 -16.93 13.69 3.13
CA ASP A 38 -15.62 13.74 3.78
C ASP A 38 -14.64 12.64 3.30
N SER A 39 -14.97 11.94 2.21
CA SER A 39 -14.15 10.87 1.64
C SER A 39 -12.95 11.42 0.85
N LEU A 40 -12.00 12.05 1.52
CA LEU A 40 -10.60 11.99 1.10
C LEU A 40 -10.12 10.58 1.45
N THR A 41 -10.30 9.63 0.53
CA THR A 41 -10.33 8.21 0.85
C THR A 41 -9.07 7.74 1.60
N PRO A 42 -9.19 6.99 2.72
CA PRO A 42 -8.09 6.23 3.34
C PRO A 42 -7.60 5.06 2.46
N ALA A 43 -7.68 5.21 1.13
CA ALA A 43 -7.43 4.19 0.13
C ALA A 43 -5.97 4.20 -0.36
N VAL A 44 -5.15 5.16 0.05
CA VAL A 44 -3.75 5.28 -0.36
C VAL A 44 -2.85 5.37 0.87
N SER A 45 -1.98 4.38 1.04
CA SER A 45 -1.01 4.31 2.14
C SER A 45 0.40 4.32 1.57
N ARG A 46 1.26 5.22 2.07
CA ARG A 46 2.70 5.19 1.77
C ARG A 46 3.37 4.19 2.71
N VAL A 47 4.15 3.28 2.15
CA VAL A 47 4.96 2.37 2.96
C VAL A 47 6.11 3.19 3.59
N PRO A 48 6.32 3.12 4.92
CA PRO A 48 7.41 3.85 5.56
C PRO A 48 8.78 3.36 5.07
N GLY A 49 9.64 4.30 4.67
CA GLY A 49 11.03 4.03 4.26
C GLY A 49 11.35 4.43 2.82
N GLU A 50 12.65 4.36 2.52
CA GLU A 50 13.23 4.47 1.18
C GLU A 50 14.18 3.28 1.02
N TYR A 51 14.16 2.62 -0.14
CA TYR A 51 14.80 1.31 -0.33
C TYR A 51 15.84 1.35 -1.45
N ASP A 52 16.83 0.48 -1.39
CA ASP A 52 17.93 0.47 -2.38
C ASP A 52 17.50 -0.15 -3.72
N SER A 53 16.42 -0.95 -3.72
CA SER A 53 15.91 -1.62 -4.93
C SER A 53 14.38 -1.61 -5.02
N GLU A 54 13.87 -1.78 -6.24
CA GLU A 54 12.44 -1.93 -6.50
C GLU A 54 11.86 -3.18 -5.81
N ASP A 55 12.59 -4.30 -5.87
CA ASP A 55 12.16 -5.57 -5.27
C ASP A 55 12.03 -5.47 -3.76
N GLU A 56 12.94 -4.75 -3.09
CA GLU A 56 12.87 -4.49 -1.65
C GLU A 56 11.68 -3.60 -1.30
N ALA A 57 11.43 -2.55 -2.10
CA ALA A 57 10.30 -1.67 -1.92
C ALA A 57 8.97 -2.43 -2.07
N VAL A 58 8.85 -3.29 -3.09
CA VAL A 58 7.65 -4.13 -3.32
C VAL A 58 7.52 -5.19 -2.24
N GLY A 59 8.62 -5.84 -1.84
CA GLY A 59 8.63 -6.85 -0.78
C GLY A 59 8.17 -6.27 0.56
N THR A 60 8.62 -5.07 0.90
CA THR A 60 8.19 -4.38 2.13
C THR A 60 6.72 -3.94 2.05
N ALA A 61 6.26 -3.50 0.89
CA ALA A 61 4.84 -3.19 0.67
C ALA A 61 3.93 -4.40 0.91
N ARG A 62 4.34 -5.60 0.47
CA ARG A 62 3.59 -6.83 0.72
C ARG A 62 3.50 -7.16 2.22
N ARG A 63 4.63 -7.08 2.94
CA ARG A 63 4.64 -7.30 4.40
C ARG A 63 3.75 -6.30 5.14
N TYR A 64 3.79 -5.04 4.72
CA TYR A 64 2.96 -3.99 5.29
C TYR A 64 1.46 -4.30 5.14
N ILE A 65 1.04 -4.80 3.97
CA ILE A 65 -0.35 -5.25 3.74
C ILE A 65 -0.68 -6.42 4.66
N ASP A 66 0.21 -7.40 4.79
CA ASP A 66 -0.02 -8.57 5.66
C ASP A 66 -0.17 -8.19 7.14
N GLU A 67 0.61 -7.23 7.62
CA GLU A 67 0.52 -6.72 9.00
C GLU A 67 -0.75 -5.92 9.23
N ASP A 68 -1.15 -5.07 8.27
CA ASP A 68 -2.39 -4.29 8.35
C ASP A 68 -3.63 -5.19 8.39
N GLU A 69 -3.69 -6.23 7.56
CA GLU A 69 -4.76 -7.23 7.61
C GLU A 69 -4.84 -7.97 8.94
N LYS A 70 -3.69 -8.36 9.51
CA LYS A 70 -3.64 -9.00 10.84
C LYS A 70 -4.17 -8.07 11.92
N ARG A 71 -3.81 -6.79 11.88
CA ARG A 71 -4.30 -5.79 12.83
C ARG A 71 -5.82 -5.61 12.73
N LEU A 72 -6.33 -5.42 11.52
CA LEU A 72 -7.78 -5.27 11.28
C LEU A 72 -8.56 -6.51 11.72
N SER A 73 -8.02 -7.71 11.49
CA SER A 73 -8.65 -8.96 11.96
C SER A 73 -8.67 -9.06 13.49
N ALA A 74 -7.64 -8.57 14.18
CA ALA A 74 -7.58 -8.57 15.64
C ALA A 74 -8.57 -7.56 16.25
N GLU A 75 -8.70 -6.37 15.64
CA GLU A 75 -9.64 -5.33 16.08
C GLU A 75 -11.11 -5.73 15.86
N ALA A 76 -11.41 -6.48 14.79
CA ALA A 76 -12.77 -6.97 14.51
C ALA A 76 -13.22 -8.16 15.40
N ALA A 77 -12.28 -8.77 16.14
CA ALA A 77 -12.55 -9.89 17.04
C ALA A 77 -12.79 -9.48 18.50
N VAL A 78 -12.72 -8.17 18.80
CA VAL A 78 -12.98 -7.55 20.11
C VAL A 78 -14.37 -6.91 20.10
#